data_AF-A0A6N8B5N0-F1
#
_entry.id   AF-A0A6N8B5N0-F1
#
_cell.length_a   1.000
_cell.length_b   1.000
_cell.length_c   1.000
_cell.angle_alpha   90.00
_cell.angle_beta   90.00
_cell.angle_gamma   90.00
#
_symmetry.space_group_name_H-M   'P 1'
#
loop_
_entity.id
_entity.type
_entity.pdbx_description
1 polymer ?
#
loop_
_entity_poly.entity_id
_entity_poly.type
_entity_poly.pdbx_seq_one_letter_code
_entity_poly.pdbx_strand_id
1 'polypeptide(L)'
;MTRNDKYIFLLLGLIFIIGLFVVFIKEETVKTIQRVESVTTRDLTLLERKYEDVDSDNKKESIELYNSAQWQPDGSMGWDTGHNWLLIVRKDETVYPLFDDWVQHGELNFWIVAFNKSQVEGPESTDLERHIYVMETRGIKLFDYHWDKQSLCYKKEIVFNPPNQWYGRSSSKYSSYSPTMIEPQVLKD
;
A
#
# COMPACT_ATOMS: atom_id res chain seq x y z
N MET A 1 -5.66 -54.63 19.08
CA MET A 1 -4.87 -53.39 19.16
C MET A 1 -3.82 -53.56 20.24
N THR A 2 -2.57 -53.76 19.83
CA THR A 2 -1.44 -53.94 20.75
C THR A 2 -1.10 -52.63 21.45
N ARG A 3 -0.36 -52.69 22.56
CA ARG A 3 0.08 -51.50 23.31
C ARG A 3 0.84 -50.51 22.41
N ASN A 4 1.55 -51.00 21.40
CA ASN A 4 2.32 -50.19 20.46
C ASN A 4 1.43 -49.45 19.45
N ASP A 5 0.32 -50.05 19.02
CA ASP A 5 -0.64 -49.40 18.10
C ASP A 5 -1.23 -48.13 18.74
N LYS A 6 -1.50 -48.14 20.06
CA LYS A 6 -2.04 -46.98 20.78
C LYS A 6 -1.07 -45.79 20.80
N TYR A 7 0.23 -46.05 20.92
CA TYR A 7 1.24 -44.99 20.88
C TYR A 7 1.42 -44.38 19.49
N ILE A 8 1.27 -45.19 18.43
CA ILE A 8 1.32 -44.71 17.04
C ILE A 8 0.13 -43.79 16.74
N PHE A 9 -1.09 -44.16 17.17
CA PHE A 9 -2.26 -43.31 17.01
C PHE A 9 -2.16 -42.00 17.82
N LEU A 10 -1.59 -42.03 19.03
CA LEU A 10 -1.31 -40.83 19.83
C LEU A 10 -0.29 -39.91 19.14
N LEU A 11 0.77 -40.48 18.56
CA LEU A 11 1.79 -39.70 17.84
C LEU A 11 1.22 -39.04 16.58
N LEU A 12 0.42 -39.77 15.80
CA LEU A 12 -0.23 -39.25 14.60
C LEU A 12 -1.25 -38.16 14.93
N GLY A 13 -2.02 -38.32 16.02
CA GLY A 13 -2.92 -37.28 16.52
C GLY A 13 -2.18 -36.00 16.94
N LEU A 14 -1.03 -36.14 17.61
CA LEU A 14 -0.20 -35.00 18.01
C LEU A 14 0.37 -34.26 16.81
N ILE A 15 0.86 -34.98 15.79
CA ILE A 15 1.39 -34.38 14.55
C ILE A 15 0.27 -33.66 13.79
N PHE A 16 -0.94 -34.21 13.76
CA PHE A 16 -2.09 -33.57 13.13
C PHE A 16 -2.50 -32.28 13.85
N ILE A 17 -2.49 -32.27 15.19
CA ILE A 17 -2.77 -31.08 16.01
C ILE A 17 -1.67 -30.01 15.81
N ILE A 18 -0.40 -30.41 15.80
CA ILE A 18 0.71 -29.48 15.53
C ILE A 18 0.63 -28.94 14.10
N GLY A 19 0.32 -29.79 13.11
CA GLY A 19 0.11 -29.39 11.72
C GLY A 19 -1.04 -28.39 11.55
N LEU A 20 -2.16 -28.61 12.24
CA LEU A 20 -3.28 -27.65 12.30
C LEU A 20 -2.86 -26.31 12.94
N PHE A 21 -2.08 -26.34 14.03
CA PHE A 21 -1.59 -25.12 14.67
C PHE A 21 -0.60 -24.34 13.80
N VAL A 22 0.24 -25.01 13.01
CA VAL A 22 1.17 -24.35 12.07
C VAL A 22 0.40 -23.70 10.91
N VAL A 23 -0.68 -24.32 10.42
CA VAL A 23 -1.54 -23.75 9.38
C VAL A 23 -2.31 -22.51 9.88
N PHE A 24 -2.61 -22.43 11.18
CA PHE A 24 -3.33 -21.29 11.77
C PHE A 24 -2.46 -20.07 12.10
N ILE A 25 -1.12 -20.12 11.97
CA ILE A 25 -0.22 -19.04 12.42
C ILE A 25 0.11 -17.98 11.34
N LYS A 26 -0.49 -18.01 10.14
CA LYS A 26 -0.30 -16.90 9.20
C LYS A 26 -1.56 -16.55 8.41
N GLU A 27 -2.54 -15.98 9.10
CA GLU A 27 -3.60 -15.22 8.45
C GLU A 27 -3.07 -13.79 8.21
N GLU A 28 -2.40 -13.58 7.06
CA GLU A 28 -2.18 -12.22 6.56
C GLU A 28 -3.55 -11.64 6.19
N THR A 29 -4.02 -10.67 6.98
CA THR A 29 -5.36 -10.10 6.82
C THR A 29 -5.43 -9.26 5.56
N VAL A 30 -5.90 -9.85 4.46
CA VAL A 30 -6.25 -9.13 3.23
C VAL A 30 -7.50 -8.30 3.49
N LYS A 31 -7.38 -6.96 3.45
CA LYS A 31 -8.51 -6.03 3.63
C LYS A 31 -9.01 -5.53 2.28
N THR A 32 -10.32 -5.44 2.09
CA THR A 32 -10.88 -4.76 0.91
C THR A 32 -10.97 -3.26 1.15
N ILE A 33 -10.46 -2.47 0.22
CA ILE A 33 -10.59 -1.01 0.18
C ILE A 33 -11.89 -0.69 -0.54
N GLN A 34 -12.83 -0.11 0.20
CA GLN A 34 -14.11 0.29 -0.35
C GLN A 34 -13.97 1.57 -1.15
N ARG A 35 -14.68 1.64 -2.27
CA ARG A 35 -14.87 2.91 -2.97
C ARG A 35 -15.66 3.89 -2.13
N VAL A 36 -15.38 5.17 -2.32
CA VAL A 36 -16.16 6.28 -1.76
C VAL A 36 -16.56 7.25 -2.87
N GLU A 37 -17.67 7.94 -2.67
CA GLU A 37 -18.16 8.95 -3.62
C GLU A 37 -17.21 10.15 -3.72
N SER A 38 -16.62 10.55 -2.59
CA SER A 38 -15.64 11.63 -2.55
C SER A 38 -14.73 11.53 -1.33
N VAL A 39 -13.54 12.12 -1.45
CA VAL A 39 -12.63 12.37 -0.34
C VAL A 39 -12.34 13.86 -0.33
N THR A 40 -12.46 14.48 0.86
CA THR A 40 -12.16 15.92 1.00
C THR A 40 -10.65 16.13 1.01
N THR A 41 -10.16 16.92 0.07
CA THR A 41 -8.73 17.28 -0.04
C THR A 41 -8.48 18.79 0.13
N ARG A 42 -9.49 19.56 0.54
CA ARG A 42 -9.43 21.03 0.62
C ARG A 42 -8.27 21.53 1.48
N ASP A 43 -8.04 20.86 2.60
CA ASP A 43 -7.03 21.24 3.60
C ASP A 43 -5.75 20.41 3.46
N LEU A 44 -5.56 19.75 2.31
CA LEU A 44 -4.40 18.94 2.01
C LEU A 44 -3.64 19.51 0.80
N THR A 45 -2.32 19.46 0.87
CA THR A 45 -1.46 19.76 -0.26
C THR A 45 -1.26 18.50 -1.10
N LEU A 46 -1.51 18.60 -2.41
CA LEU A 46 -1.14 17.58 -3.38
C LEU A 46 0.37 17.57 -3.53
N LEU A 47 1.01 16.47 -3.13
CA LEU A 47 2.46 16.29 -3.26
C LEU A 47 2.83 15.75 -4.63
N GLU A 48 2.10 14.73 -5.08
CA GLU A 48 2.42 14.01 -6.30
C GLU A 48 1.15 13.47 -6.95
N ARG A 49 1.10 13.56 -8.29
CA ARG A 49 0.09 12.91 -9.12
C ARG A 49 0.75 12.14 -10.26
N LYS A 50 0.31 10.90 -10.46
CA LYS A 50 0.69 10.06 -11.62
C LYS A 50 -0.57 9.55 -12.32
N TYR A 51 -0.44 9.22 -13.60
CA TYR A 51 -1.50 8.60 -14.39
C TYR A 51 -1.02 7.27 -14.96
N GLU A 52 -1.60 6.17 -14.49
CA GLU A 52 -1.20 4.81 -14.83
C GLU A 52 -2.43 3.90 -14.86
N ASP A 53 -2.42 2.88 -15.72
CA ASP A 53 -3.43 1.81 -15.74
C ASP A 53 -3.11 0.83 -14.60
N VAL A 54 -3.76 0.98 -13.47
CA VAL A 54 -3.49 0.22 -12.24
C VAL A 54 -4.49 -0.90 -11.98
N ASP A 55 -5.50 -1.04 -12.83
CA ASP A 55 -6.46 -2.15 -12.78
C ASP A 55 -6.49 -3.03 -14.05
N SER A 56 -5.61 -2.71 -15.00
CA SER A 56 -5.39 -3.41 -16.27
C SER A 56 -6.61 -3.37 -17.19
N ASP A 57 -7.35 -2.26 -17.22
CA ASP A 57 -8.49 -2.05 -18.11
C ASP A 57 -8.18 -1.21 -19.37
N ASN A 58 -6.90 -0.85 -19.57
CA ASN A 58 -6.36 0.01 -20.63
C ASN A 58 -6.80 1.49 -20.54
N LYS A 59 -7.39 1.92 -19.43
CA LYS A 59 -7.56 3.33 -19.09
C LYS A 59 -6.58 3.69 -17.99
N LYS A 60 -6.26 4.98 -17.90
CA LYS A 60 -5.36 5.47 -16.85
C LYS A 60 -6.19 6.02 -15.71
N GLU A 61 -5.90 5.57 -14.50
CA GLU A 61 -6.37 6.16 -13.26
C GLU A 61 -5.41 7.26 -12.81
N SER A 62 -5.88 8.19 -11.97
CA SER A 62 -4.98 9.09 -11.25
C SER A 62 -4.61 8.48 -9.90
N ILE A 63 -3.30 8.46 -9.60
CA ILE A 63 -2.75 8.10 -8.29
C ILE A 63 -2.25 9.40 -7.67
N GLU A 64 -2.85 9.79 -6.56
CA GLU A 64 -2.65 11.12 -5.96
C GLU A 64 -2.23 10.98 -4.50
N LEU A 65 -1.07 11.56 -4.16
CA LEU A 65 -0.53 11.60 -2.82
C LEU A 65 -0.70 12.99 -2.23
N TYR A 66 -1.41 13.07 -1.11
CA TYR A 66 -1.71 14.29 -0.38
C TYR A 66 -1.09 14.26 1.01
N ASN A 67 -0.85 15.46 1.54
CA ASN A 67 -0.36 15.65 2.89
C ASN A 67 -0.98 16.89 3.55
N SER A 68 -1.24 16.86 4.85
CA SER A 68 -1.78 18.02 5.57
C SER A 68 -0.77 19.18 5.74
N ALA A 69 0.53 18.95 5.53
CA ALA A 69 1.54 20.01 5.48
C ALA A 69 1.17 21.03 4.41
N GLN A 70 1.38 22.31 4.70
CA GLN A 70 1.04 23.43 3.82
C GLN A 70 2.30 24.13 3.34
N TRP A 71 2.24 24.72 2.15
CA TRP A 71 3.28 25.60 1.66
C TRP A 71 3.39 26.84 2.54
N GLN A 72 4.64 27.22 2.85
CA GLN A 72 4.96 28.46 3.51
C GLN A 72 5.13 29.59 2.48
N PRO A 73 5.05 30.86 2.89
CA PRO A 73 5.23 32.00 1.99
C PRO A 73 6.58 32.04 1.26
N ASP A 74 7.61 31.37 1.80
CA ASP A 74 8.93 31.27 1.20
C ASP A 74 9.06 30.15 0.14
N GLY A 75 7.95 29.44 -0.14
CA GLY A 75 7.92 28.32 -1.08
C GLY A 75 8.49 27.02 -0.53
N SER A 76 8.85 26.96 0.76
CA SER A 76 9.16 25.71 1.45
C SER A 76 7.89 25.02 1.94
N MET A 77 7.95 23.71 2.16
CA MET A 77 6.86 22.96 2.75
C MET A 77 6.95 23.02 4.28
N GLY A 78 5.85 23.36 4.95
CA GLY A 78 5.75 23.46 6.40
C GLY A 78 5.63 22.11 7.10
N TRP A 79 6.71 21.33 7.04
CA TRP A 79 6.84 20.07 7.75
C TRP A 79 6.88 20.26 9.27
N ASP A 80 6.12 19.44 9.98
CA ASP A 80 6.08 19.32 11.44
C ASP A 80 6.36 17.85 11.84
N THR A 81 6.21 17.54 13.11
CA THR A 81 6.42 16.23 13.73
C THR A 81 5.44 15.16 13.29
N GLY A 82 4.35 15.51 12.59
CA GLY A 82 3.43 14.55 12.00
C GLY A 82 2.39 15.24 11.14
N HIS A 83 1.83 14.47 10.20
CA HIS A 83 0.82 14.95 9.26
C HIS A 83 -0.16 13.85 8.91
N ASN A 84 -1.36 14.24 8.47
CA ASN A 84 -2.24 13.31 7.77
C ASN A 84 -1.68 13.06 6.37
N TRP A 85 -1.53 11.78 6.02
CA TRP A 85 -1.16 11.35 4.68
C TRP A 85 -2.35 10.66 4.05
N LEU A 86 -2.64 11.04 2.81
CA LEU A 86 -3.74 10.48 2.04
C LEU A 86 -3.22 10.06 0.67
N LEU A 87 -3.30 8.76 0.36
CA LEU A 87 -3.04 8.22 -0.98
C LEU A 87 -4.35 7.71 -1.55
N ILE A 88 -4.76 8.26 -2.68
CA ILE A 88 -5.98 7.84 -3.38
C ILE A 88 -5.68 7.38 -4.80
N VAL A 89 -6.53 6.48 -5.29
CA VAL A 89 -6.70 6.21 -6.72
C VAL A 89 -8.05 6.75 -7.15
N ARG A 90 -8.09 7.57 -8.19
CA ARG A 90 -9.34 7.99 -8.83
C ARG A 90 -9.53 7.24 -10.14
N LYS A 91 -10.66 6.56 -10.25
CA LYS A 91 -11.12 5.86 -11.46
C LYS A 91 -12.49 6.41 -11.84
N ASP A 92 -12.55 7.11 -12.96
CA ASP A 92 -13.75 7.86 -13.39
C ASP A 92 -14.27 8.74 -12.22
N GLU A 93 -15.56 8.59 -11.85
CA GLU A 93 -16.19 9.30 -10.73
C GLU A 93 -15.99 8.61 -9.36
N THR A 94 -15.15 7.57 -9.30
CA THR A 94 -14.96 6.75 -8.10
C THR A 94 -13.60 7.02 -7.46
N VAL A 95 -13.57 7.08 -6.13
CA VAL A 95 -12.33 7.28 -5.36
C VAL A 95 -12.05 6.08 -4.47
N TYR A 96 -10.81 5.60 -4.45
CA TYR A 96 -10.32 4.55 -3.57
C TYR A 96 -9.23 5.10 -2.64
N PRO A 97 -9.52 5.31 -1.34
CA PRO A 97 -8.52 5.74 -0.37
C PRO A 97 -7.65 4.56 0.05
N LEU A 98 -6.51 4.39 -0.62
CA LEU A 98 -5.57 3.31 -0.31
C LEU A 98 -4.94 3.50 1.07
N PHE A 99 -4.57 4.75 1.38
CA PHE A 99 -4.02 5.13 2.68
C PHE A 99 -4.65 6.44 3.14
N ASP A 100 -5.10 6.50 4.39
CA ASP A 100 -5.63 7.70 5.06
C ASP A 100 -5.34 7.55 6.55
N ASP A 101 -4.18 8.06 6.99
CA ASP A 101 -3.74 7.93 8.38
C ASP A 101 -2.73 9.03 8.76
N TRP A 102 -2.64 9.28 10.05
CA TRP A 102 -1.65 10.17 10.63
C TRP A 102 -0.28 9.47 10.73
N VAL A 103 0.72 10.03 10.04
CA VAL A 103 2.10 9.55 10.14
C VAL A 103 2.92 10.57 10.94
N GLN A 104 3.34 10.18 12.13
CA GLN A 104 4.21 10.99 12.98
C GLN A 104 5.68 10.67 12.65
N HIS A 105 6.55 11.67 12.49
CA HIS A 105 8.00 11.58 12.20
C HIS A 105 8.37 10.62 11.06
N GLY A 106 7.53 10.54 10.03
CA GLY A 106 7.72 9.65 8.91
C GLY A 106 7.12 10.21 7.64
N GLU A 107 7.33 9.47 6.57
CA GLU A 107 6.92 9.79 5.22
C GLU A 107 6.10 8.62 4.66
N LEU A 108 5.29 8.91 3.65
CA LEU A 108 4.65 7.90 2.82
C LEU A 108 5.30 7.91 1.45
N ASN A 109 5.84 6.77 1.04
CA ASN A 109 6.35 6.55 -0.31
C ASN A 109 5.50 5.50 -1.01
N PHE A 110 5.30 5.63 -2.32
CA PHE A 110 4.60 4.62 -3.10
C PHE A 110 5.32 4.28 -4.41
N TRP A 111 5.09 3.05 -4.89
CA TRP A 111 5.59 2.56 -6.17
C TRP A 111 4.50 1.79 -6.90
N ILE A 112 4.40 1.99 -8.20
CA ILE A 112 3.54 1.20 -9.07
C ILE A 112 4.42 0.17 -9.76
N VAL A 113 4.08 -1.12 -9.59
CA VAL A 113 4.88 -2.25 -10.06
C VAL A 113 4.06 -3.15 -10.97
N ALA A 114 4.70 -3.57 -12.05
CA ALA A 114 4.16 -4.44 -13.07
C ALA A 114 4.64 -5.88 -12.89
N PHE A 115 3.73 -6.85 -12.76
CA PHE A 115 4.06 -8.26 -12.64
C PHE A 115 3.60 -9.05 -13.87
N ASN A 116 4.55 -9.70 -14.53
CA ASN A 116 4.31 -10.70 -15.58
C ASN A 116 4.20 -12.09 -14.94
N LYS A 117 3.08 -12.36 -14.25
CA LYS A 117 2.89 -13.64 -13.52
C LYS A 117 2.88 -14.85 -14.46
N SER A 118 2.39 -14.69 -15.67
CA SER A 118 2.35 -15.72 -16.71
C SER A 118 3.70 -15.96 -17.40
N GLN A 119 4.70 -15.09 -17.14
CA GLN A 119 6.03 -15.13 -17.74
C GLN A 119 6.00 -15.10 -19.28
N VAL A 120 5.00 -14.43 -19.86
CA VAL A 120 4.89 -14.26 -21.31
C VAL A 120 6.05 -13.39 -21.81
N GLU A 121 6.74 -13.82 -22.86
CA GLU A 121 7.78 -13.02 -23.48
C GLU A 121 7.14 -11.82 -24.21
N GLY A 122 7.59 -10.60 -23.91
CA GLY A 122 6.98 -9.38 -24.44
C GLY A 122 5.51 -9.21 -24.01
N PRO A 123 5.20 -9.13 -22.70
CA PRO A 123 3.83 -9.12 -22.24
C PRO A 123 3.13 -7.81 -22.62
N GLU A 124 1.89 -7.91 -23.07
CA GLU A 124 1.02 -6.74 -23.29
C GLU A 124 0.50 -6.22 -21.94
N SER A 125 -0.08 -5.01 -21.91
CA SER A 125 -0.60 -4.39 -20.66
C SER A 125 -1.62 -5.30 -19.94
N THR A 126 -2.40 -6.06 -20.70
CA THR A 126 -3.43 -6.97 -20.19
C THR A 126 -2.87 -8.24 -19.55
N ASP A 127 -1.63 -8.64 -19.90
CA ASP A 127 -0.94 -9.82 -19.35
C ASP A 127 -0.31 -9.54 -17.97
N LEU A 128 -0.45 -8.29 -17.54
CA LEU A 128 0.45 -7.63 -16.62
C LEU A 128 -0.37 -7.15 -15.43
N GLU A 129 -0.15 -7.78 -14.27
CA GLU A 129 -0.81 -7.38 -13.03
C GLU A 129 -0.12 -6.14 -12.44
N ARG A 130 -0.91 -5.26 -11.82
CA ARG A 130 -0.42 -4.00 -11.27
C ARG A 130 -0.66 -3.94 -9.79
N HIS A 131 0.41 -3.59 -9.08
CA HIS A 131 0.40 -3.44 -7.64
C HIS A 131 0.92 -2.05 -7.29
N ILE A 132 0.34 -1.48 -6.24
CA ILE A 132 0.77 -0.23 -5.64
C ILE A 132 1.37 -0.60 -4.28
N TYR A 133 2.68 -0.54 -4.18
CA TYR A 133 3.37 -0.73 -2.89
C TYR A 133 3.43 0.60 -2.16
N VAL A 134 3.09 0.60 -0.88
CA VAL A 134 3.10 1.80 -0.04
C VAL A 134 3.93 1.55 1.21
N MET A 135 4.96 2.37 1.43
CA MET A 135 5.82 2.32 2.60
C MET A 135 5.57 3.50 3.53
N GLU A 136 5.19 3.20 4.78
CA GLU A 136 5.23 4.14 5.90
C GLU A 136 6.60 4.04 6.57
N THR A 137 7.43 5.09 6.48
CA THR A 137 8.87 4.97 6.77
C THR A 137 9.22 4.87 8.25
N ARG A 138 8.44 5.47 9.16
CA ARG A 138 8.75 5.42 10.60
C ARG A 138 8.48 4.05 11.20
N GLY A 139 7.30 3.50 10.95
CA GLY A 139 6.91 2.16 11.38
C GLY A 139 7.39 1.06 10.44
N ILE A 140 8.25 1.38 9.47
CA ILE A 140 8.74 0.49 8.40
C ILE A 140 7.65 -0.50 7.99
N LYS A 141 6.48 0.02 7.62
CA LYS A 141 5.34 -0.81 7.19
C LYS A 141 5.28 -0.78 5.69
N LEU A 142 5.15 -1.95 5.08
CA LEU A 142 4.94 -2.11 3.64
C LEU A 142 3.57 -2.73 3.42
N PHE A 143 2.77 -2.03 2.63
CA PHE A 143 1.48 -2.49 2.16
C PHE A 143 1.54 -2.77 0.66
N ASP A 144 0.84 -3.81 0.24
CA ASP A 144 0.57 -4.10 -1.17
C ASP A 144 -0.90 -3.83 -1.45
N TYR A 145 -1.18 -3.00 -2.44
CA TYR A 145 -2.52 -2.80 -2.97
C TYR A 145 -2.61 -3.30 -4.40
N HIS A 146 -3.57 -4.15 -4.69
CA HIS A 146 -3.82 -4.63 -6.05
C HIS A 146 -5.33 -4.66 -6.34
N TRP A 147 -5.67 -4.51 -7.61
CA TRP A 147 -7.05 -4.57 -8.05
C TRP A 147 -7.57 -6.00 -8.10
N ASP A 148 -8.67 -6.28 -7.39
CA ASP A 148 -9.38 -7.54 -7.50
C ASP A 148 -10.51 -7.41 -8.53
N LYS A 149 -10.32 -8.08 -9.68
CA LYS A 149 -11.27 -8.08 -10.79
C LYS A 149 -12.62 -8.71 -10.44
N GLN A 150 -12.70 -9.54 -9.39
CA GLN A 150 -13.97 -10.15 -8.97
C GLN A 150 -14.83 -9.18 -8.16
N SER A 151 -14.25 -8.55 -7.13
CA SER A 151 -14.99 -7.59 -6.30
C SER A 151 -15.00 -6.16 -6.85
N LEU A 152 -14.24 -5.89 -7.92
CA LEU A 152 -14.07 -4.56 -8.50
C LEU A 152 -13.65 -3.53 -7.44
N CYS A 153 -12.69 -3.92 -6.61
CA CYS A 153 -12.15 -3.12 -5.51
C CYS A 153 -10.66 -3.41 -5.34
N TYR A 154 -9.94 -2.48 -4.71
CA TYR A 154 -8.57 -2.76 -4.27
C TYR A 154 -8.56 -3.69 -3.05
N LYS A 155 -7.64 -4.64 -3.03
CA LYS A 155 -7.25 -5.38 -1.82
C LYS A 155 -6.01 -4.72 -1.23
N LYS A 156 -5.88 -4.77 0.09
CA LYS A 156 -4.74 -4.32 0.87
C LYS A 156 -4.17 -5.50 1.62
N GLU A 157 -2.90 -5.77 1.42
CA GLU A 157 -2.15 -6.77 2.16
C GLU A 157 -1.04 -6.10 2.95
N ILE A 158 -0.71 -6.66 4.12
CA ILE A 158 0.42 -6.21 4.93
C ILE A 158 1.60 -7.13 4.58
N VAL A 159 2.50 -6.64 3.73
CA VAL A 159 3.68 -7.40 3.30
C VAL A 159 4.74 -7.40 4.40
N PHE A 160 4.87 -6.28 5.11
CA PHE A 160 5.85 -6.13 6.17
C PHE A 160 5.33 -5.18 7.25
N ASN A 161 5.33 -5.64 8.51
CA ASN A 161 4.98 -4.85 9.67
C ASN A 161 5.61 -5.48 10.91
N PRO A 162 6.89 -5.21 11.20
CA PRO A 162 7.57 -5.83 12.33
C PRO A 162 6.91 -5.39 13.65
N PRO A 163 6.66 -6.30 14.60
CA PRO A 163 6.09 -5.93 15.89
C PRO A 163 7.14 -5.21 16.77
N ASN A 164 6.68 -4.52 17.81
CA ASN A 164 7.51 -3.94 18.87
C ASN A 164 8.59 -2.96 18.37
N GLN A 165 8.27 -2.16 17.35
CA GLN A 165 9.17 -1.15 16.84
C GLN A 165 9.27 0.04 17.81
N TRP A 166 10.50 0.47 18.09
CA TRP A 166 10.79 1.64 18.92
C TRP A 166 11.15 2.88 18.10
N TYR A 167 12.02 2.73 17.09
CA TYR A 167 12.24 3.74 16.05
C TYR A 167 12.75 3.07 14.76
N GLY A 168 12.40 3.67 13.61
CA GLY A 168 13.01 3.40 12.31
C GLY A 168 13.76 4.64 11.81
N ARG A 169 14.85 4.46 11.07
CA ARG A 169 15.54 5.53 10.35
C ARG A 169 15.83 5.07 8.93
N SER A 170 15.34 5.81 7.94
CA SER A 170 15.75 5.67 6.55
C SER A 170 16.97 6.57 6.27
N SER A 171 17.81 6.17 5.32
CA SER A 171 18.85 7.03 4.76
C SER A 171 18.72 6.98 3.25
N SER A 172 18.54 8.14 2.65
CA SER A 172 18.27 8.31 1.22
C SER A 172 19.43 9.09 0.57
N LYS A 173 20.67 8.70 0.89
CA LYS A 173 21.91 9.37 0.43
C LYS A 173 22.03 9.50 -1.10
N TYR A 174 21.35 8.64 -1.86
CA TYR A 174 21.44 8.57 -3.32
C TYR A 174 20.10 8.79 -4.03
N SER A 175 19.04 9.18 -3.30
CA SER A 175 17.78 9.53 -3.96
C SER A 175 17.90 10.94 -4.53
N SER A 176 17.93 11.07 -5.85
CA SER A 176 17.86 12.37 -6.53
C SER A 176 16.41 12.88 -6.47
N TYR A 177 16.00 13.46 -5.35
CA TYR A 177 14.73 14.19 -5.28
C TYR A 177 14.96 15.59 -5.86
N SER A 178 14.36 15.87 -7.01
CA SER A 178 14.26 17.24 -7.53
C SER A 178 13.12 17.95 -6.80
N PRO A 179 13.35 19.12 -6.17
CA PRO A 179 12.29 19.93 -5.56
C PRO A 179 11.17 20.33 -6.54
N THR A 180 11.42 20.23 -7.84
CA THR A 180 10.45 20.49 -8.92
C THR A 180 9.40 19.39 -9.10
N MET A 181 9.44 18.30 -8.34
CA MET A 181 8.46 17.20 -8.45
C MET A 181 7.20 17.40 -7.60
N ILE A 182 7.16 18.41 -6.73
CA ILE A 182 5.93 18.77 -6.03
C ILE A 182 5.04 19.54 -7.02
N GLU A 183 3.84 19.03 -7.27
CA GLU A 183 2.92 19.64 -8.23
C GLU A 183 2.65 21.10 -7.82
N PRO A 184 2.91 22.10 -8.70
CA PRO A 184 2.62 23.48 -8.39
C PRO A 184 1.13 23.63 -8.10
N GLN A 185 0.75 24.27 -7.00
CA GLN A 185 -0.64 24.62 -6.78
C GLN A 185 -1.07 25.57 -7.91
N VAL A 186 -2.03 25.14 -8.73
CA VAL A 186 -2.76 26.05 -9.62
C VAL A 186 -3.58 26.94 -8.69
N LEU A 187 -3.10 28.16 -8.44
CA LEU A 187 -3.87 29.20 -7.78
C LEU A 187 -5.18 29.35 -8.56
N LYS A 188 -6.30 28.99 -7.92
CA LYS A 188 -7.62 29.30 -8.46
C LYS A 188 -7.87 30.77 -8.17
N ASP A 189 -7.81 31.59 -9.21
CA ASP A 189 -8.35 32.96 -9.21
C ASP A 189 -9.88 32.96 -9.05
#